data_AF-A0A1M6RFD1-F1
#
_entry.id   AF-A0A1M6RFD1-F1
#
_cell.length_a   1.000
_cell.length_b   1.000
_cell.length_c   1.000
_cell.angle_alpha   90.00
_cell.angle_beta   90.00
_cell.angle_gamma   90.00
#
_symmetry.space_group_name_H-M   'P 1'
#
loop_
_entity.id
_entity.type
_entity.pdbx_description
1 polymer ?
#
loop_
_entity_poly.entity_id
_entity_poly.type
_entity_poly.pdbx_seq_one_letter_code
_entity_poly.pdbx_strand_id
1 'polypeptide(L)'
;MKEKWVKYYQYIMPVVLTVFIVLFCYHYKIYVWNGKFYSDMLTALITALSIIISIFGILIPLLMTAKQEKELTKYFFENVDIKYFIRCIKQLFLSGFISIMFVCGMYAYDVIEMKVFIVVGVLSIVVILYFLCSAYRYISLMLRLLFDENEKHNRNIKIYKNKMSNIERESLNRRLKERDKQ
;
A
#
# COMPACT_ATOMS: atom_id res chain seq x y z
N MET A 1 -0.89 -23.53 -5.18
CA MET A 1 -2.15 -23.24 -4.46
C MET A 1 -2.14 -21.94 -3.64
N LYS A 2 -1.03 -21.54 -3.01
CA LYS A 2 -0.93 -20.26 -2.26
C LYS A 2 -1.17 -18.99 -3.11
N GLU A 3 -0.86 -19.01 -4.41
CA GLU A 3 -0.96 -17.81 -5.26
C GLU A 3 -2.40 -17.41 -5.65
N LYS A 4 -3.34 -18.37 -5.73
CA LYS A 4 -4.75 -18.06 -6.04
C LYS A 4 -5.44 -17.35 -4.88
N TRP A 5 -5.05 -17.66 -3.63
CA TRP A 5 -5.57 -17.03 -2.42
C TRP A 5 -5.22 -15.55 -2.30
N VAL A 6 -3.99 -15.16 -2.68
CA VAL A 6 -3.55 -13.75 -2.64
C VAL A 6 -4.29 -12.88 -3.68
N LYS A 7 -4.76 -13.48 -4.79
CA LYS A 7 -5.61 -12.80 -5.77
C LYS A 7 -7.05 -12.63 -5.26
N TYR A 8 -7.63 -13.68 -4.67
CA TYR A 8 -9.02 -13.64 -4.18
C TYR A 8 -9.18 -12.83 -2.89
N TYR A 9 -8.15 -12.77 -2.04
CA TYR A 9 -8.12 -12.00 -0.81
C TYR A 9 -8.40 -10.50 -1.03
N GLN A 10 -7.95 -9.94 -2.16
CA GLN A 10 -8.13 -8.52 -2.49
C GLN A 10 -9.60 -8.10 -2.69
N TYR A 11 -10.44 -9.04 -3.13
CA TYR A 11 -11.88 -8.79 -3.29
C TYR A 11 -12.67 -9.26 -2.07
N ILE A 12 -12.26 -10.36 -1.43
CA ILE A 12 -12.95 -10.92 -0.25
C ILE A 12 -12.81 -9.98 0.95
N MET A 13 -11.63 -9.43 1.23
CA MET A 13 -11.41 -8.57 2.41
C MET A 13 -12.35 -7.36 2.46
N PRO A 14 -12.41 -6.48 1.44
CA PRO A 14 -13.30 -5.33 1.49
C PRO A 14 -14.77 -5.74 1.52
N VAL A 15 -15.16 -6.84 0.86
CA VAL A 15 -16.54 -7.34 0.89
C VAL A 15 -16.93 -7.83 2.29
N VAL A 16 -16.09 -8.67 2.92
CA VAL A 16 -16.34 -9.19 4.28
C VAL A 16 -16.36 -8.06 5.31
N LEU A 17 -15.42 -7.11 5.20
CA LEU A 17 -15.35 -5.97 6.10
C LEU A 17 -16.58 -5.06 5.93
N THR A 18 -17.05 -4.85 4.70
CA THR A 18 -18.26 -4.06 4.45
C THR A 18 -19.51 -4.75 5.00
N VAL A 19 -19.66 -6.06 4.77
CA VAL A 19 -20.78 -6.84 5.33
C VAL A 19 -20.78 -6.75 6.85
N PHE A 20 -19.61 -6.84 7.50
CA PHE A 20 -19.49 -6.70 8.94
C PHE A 20 -19.91 -5.30 9.43
N ILE A 21 -19.44 -4.23 8.78
CA ILE A 21 -19.78 -2.85 9.12
C ILE A 21 -21.29 -2.59 8.92
N VAL A 22 -21.87 -3.07 7.83
CA VAL A 22 -23.31 -2.90 7.54
C VAL A 22 -24.17 -3.65 8.56
N LEU A 23 -23.81 -4.90 8.88
CA LEU A 23 -24.50 -5.69 9.91
C LEU A 23 -24.39 -5.04 11.30
N PHE A 24 -23.21 -4.51 11.65
CA PHE A 24 -23.00 -3.78 12.89
C PHE A 24 -23.87 -2.51 12.94
N CYS A 25 -23.83 -1.66 11.91
CA CYS A 25 -24.66 -0.45 11.86
C CYS A 25 -26.16 -0.76 11.88
N TYR A 26 -26.59 -1.85 11.23
CA TYR A 26 -27.99 -2.28 11.26
C TYR A 26 -28.41 -2.77 12.65
N HIS A 27 -27.57 -3.58 13.31
CA HIS A 27 -27.85 -4.11 14.65
C HIS A 27 -27.96 -3.01 15.70
N TYR A 28 -27.08 -2.00 15.63
CA TYR A 28 -27.06 -0.87 16.56
C TYR A 28 -27.94 0.32 16.13
N LYS A 29 -28.68 0.22 15.01
CA LYS A 29 -29.49 1.29 14.41
C LYS A 29 -28.74 2.63 14.31
N ILE A 30 -27.47 2.58 13.92
CA ILE A 30 -26.61 3.77 13.83
C ILE A 30 -26.92 4.47 12.50
N TYR A 31 -27.63 5.60 12.58
CA TYR A 31 -27.89 6.47 11.45
C TYR A 31 -26.76 7.48 11.30
N VAL A 32 -25.70 7.08 10.59
CA VAL A 32 -24.48 7.89 10.39
C VAL A 32 -24.80 9.28 9.79
N TRP A 33 -25.85 9.37 8.98
CA TRP A 33 -26.31 10.62 8.35
C TRP A 33 -27.01 11.61 9.29
N ASN A 34 -27.49 11.15 10.45
CA ASN A 34 -28.17 12.01 11.42
C ASN A 34 -27.19 12.60 12.47
N GLY A 35 -25.89 12.40 12.26
CA GLY A 35 -24.85 12.92 13.13
C GLY A 35 -24.57 14.39 12.88
N LYS A 36 -24.45 15.18 13.96
CA LYS A 36 -24.08 16.61 13.90
C LYS A 36 -22.77 16.88 13.14
N PHE A 37 -21.88 15.89 13.07
CA PHE A 37 -20.57 15.96 12.43
C PHE A 37 -20.49 15.18 11.11
N TYR A 38 -21.63 14.91 10.46
CA TYR A 38 -21.67 14.12 9.23
C TYR A 38 -20.87 14.77 8.09
N SER A 39 -21.04 16.08 7.87
CA SER A 39 -20.26 16.84 6.87
C SER A 39 -18.76 16.82 7.17
N ASP A 40 -18.37 16.95 8.44
CA ASP A 40 -16.96 16.88 8.85
C ASP A 40 -16.37 15.50 8.62
N MET A 41 -17.15 14.43 8.85
CA MET A 41 -16.77 13.06 8.56
C MET A 41 -16.55 12.84 7.06
N LEU A 42 -17.45 13.32 6.19
CA LEU A 42 -17.28 13.26 4.74
C LEU A 42 -16.04 14.05 4.28
N THR A 43 -15.82 15.23 4.88
CA THR A 43 -14.62 16.04 4.61
C THR A 43 -13.35 15.24 4.95
N ALA A 44 -13.29 14.66 6.15
CA ALA A 44 -12.16 13.84 6.59
C ALA A 44 -11.92 12.64 5.67
N LEU A 45 -12.98 12.00 5.16
CA LEU A 45 -12.87 10.91 4.19
C LEU A 45 -12.27 11.39 2.87
N ILE A 46 -12.75 12.48 2.29
CA ILE A 46 -12.19 13.05 1.04
C ILE A 46 -10.71 13.42 1.25
N THR A 47 -10.37 14.03 2.39
CA THR A 47 -8.98 14.37 2.74
C THR A 47 -8.11 13.13 2.81
N ALA A 48 -8.54 12.07 3.49
CA ALA A 48 -7.80 10.82 3.59
C ALA A 48 -7.59 10.16 2.21
N LEU A 49 -8.63 10.10 1.37
CA LEU A 49 -8.53 9.60 -0.01
C LEU A 49 -7.51 10.40 -0.83
N SER A 50 -7.53 11.72 -0.71
CA SER A 50 -6.63 12.63 -1.43
C SER A 50 -5.16 12.48 -0.98
N ILE A 51 -4.92 12.25 0.32
CA ILE A 51 -3.59 11.98 0.85
C ILE A 51 -3.03 10.69 0.24
N ILE A 52 -3.84 9.62 0.19
CA ILE A 52 -3.41 8.33 -0.37
C ILE A 52 -3.05 8.48 -1.85
N ILE A 53 -3.88 9.17 -2.63
CA ILE A 53 -3.62 9.46 -4.05
C ILE A 53 -2.30 10.24 -4.21
N SER A 54 -2.07 11.24 -3.35
CA SER A 54 -0.83 12.02 -3.34
C SER A 54 0.41 11.16 -3.05
N ILE A 55 0.32 10.23 -2.09
CA ILE A 55 1.39 9.27 -1.80
C ILE A 55 1.77 8.47 -3.05
N PHE A 56 0.78 7.98 -3.82
CA PHE A 56 1.05 7.30 -5.08
C PHE A 56 1.72 8.19 -6.12
N GLY A 57 1.33 9.47 -6.18
CA GLY A 57 1.96 10.47 -7.05
C GLY A 57 3.47 10.59 -6.82
N ILE A 58 3.92 10.44 -5.57
CA ILE A 58 5.35 10.47 -5.20
C ILE A 58 6.01 9.09 -5.36
N LEU A 59 5.29 8.02 -5.02
CA LEU A 59 5.85 6.66 -4.97
C LEU A 59 6.14 6.09 -6.37
N ILE A 60 5.33 6.45 -7.37
CA ILE A 60 5.51 6.02 -8.76
C ILE A 60 6.84 6.50 -9.37
N PRO A 61 7.16 7.81 -9.39
CA PRO A 61 8.43 8.29 -9.92
C PRO A 61 9.60 7.77 -9.09
N LEU A 62 9.46 7.66 -7.76
CA LEU A 62 10.51 7.07 -6.90
C LEU A 62 10.84 5.63 -7.29
N LEU A 63 9.83 4.82 -7.61
CA LEU A 63 10.01 3.45 -8.11
C LEU A 63 10.67 3.43 -9.50
N MET A 64 10.34 4.39 -10.36
CA MET A 64 10.95 4.52 -11.69
C MET A 64 12.43 4.91 -11.60
N THR A 65 12.80 5.80 -10.67
CA THR A 65 14.22 6.11 -10.40
C THR A 65 14.94 4.90 -9.82
N ALA A 66 14.32 4.22 -8.85
CA ALA A 66 14.90 3.02 -8.25
C ALA A 66 15.19 1.91 -9.29
N LYS A 67 14.42 1.81 -10.38
CA LYS A 67 14.71 0.89 -11.49
C LYS A 67 16.15 1.01 -12.02
N GLN A 68 16.74 2.20 -11.98
CA GLN A 68 18.09 2.45 -12.47
C GLN A 68 19.19 2.07 -11.46
N GLU A 69 18.87 2.07 -10.16
CA GLU A 69 19.84 1.89 -9.08
C GLU A 69 19.78 0.50 -8.41
N LYS A 70 18.66 -0.21 -8.54
CA LYS A 70 18.30 -1.37 -7.72
C LYS A 70 18.06 -2.64 -8.56
N GLU A 71 18.80 -3.72 -8.31
CA GLU A 71 18.72 -4.99 -9.06
C GLU A 71 17.34 -5.67 -8.89
N LEU A 72 16.71 -5.62 -7.71
CA LEU A 72 15.36 -6.18 -7.47
C LEU A 72 14.29 -5.40 -8.23
N THR A 73 14.40 -4.08 -8.26
CA THR A 73 13.46 -3.24 -9.02
C THR A 73 13.66 -3.45 -10.52
N LYS A 74 14.91 -3.56 -10.97
CA LYS A 74 15.26 -3.90 -12.36
C LYS A 74 14.74 -5.28 -12.75
N TYR A 75 14.98 -6.30 -11.93
CA TYR A 75 14.48 -7.66 -12.14
C TYR A 75 12.95 -7.71 -12.16
N PHE A 76 12.28 -6.95 -11.29
CA PHE A 76 10.81 -6.82 -11.32
C PHE A 76 10.37 -6.21 -12.65
N PHE A 77 10.95 -5.10 -13.11
CA PHE A 77 10.57 -4.46 -14.37
C PHE A 77 10.96 -5.24 -15.63
N GLU A 78 11.96 -6.10 -15.57
CA GLU A 78 12.34 -7.00 -16.68
C GLU A 78 11.41 -8.20 -16.80
N ASN A 79 10.87 -8.71 -15.68
CA ASN A 79 9.97 -9.86 -15.67
C ASN A 79 8.47 -9.47 -15.63
N VAL A 80 8.14 -8.24 -15.28
CA VAL A 80 6.76 -7.75 -15.21
C VAL A 80 6.37 -7.03 -16.50
N ASP A 81 5.17 -7.32 -16.97
CA ASP A 81 4.52 -6.54 -18.01
C ASP A 81 4.25 -5.11 -17.50
N ILE A 82 5.09 -4.17 -17.93
CA ILE A 82 4.99 -2.75 -17.62
C ILE A 82 3.61 -2.18 -18.00
N LYS A 83 3.00 -2.68 -19.08
CA LYS A 83 1.66 -2.24 -19.50
C LYS A 83 0.61 -2.69 -18.48
N TYR A 84 0.75 -3.90 -17.94
CA TYR A 84 -0.12 -4.39 -16.87
C TYR A 84 0.05 -3.55 -15.59
N PHE A 85 1.30 -3.26 -15.19
CA PHE A 85 1.60 -2.42 -14.03
C PHE A 85 0.99 -1.01 -14.13
N ILE A 86 1.17 -0.34 -15.27
CA ILE A 86 0.57 0.98 -15.53
C ILE A 86 -0.96 0.89 -15.51
N ARG A 87 -1.54 -0.18 -16.07
CA ARG A 87 -3.00 -0.40 -16.03
C ARG A 87 -3.50 -0.55 -14.59
N CYS A 88 -2.79 -1.30 -13.73
CA CYS A 88 -3.15 -1.43 -12.31
C CYS A 88 -3.11 -0.08 -11.59
N ILE A 89 -2.07 0.73 -11.82
CA ILE A 89 -1.98 2.08 -11.26
C ILE A 89 -3.14 2.95 -11.75
N LYS A 90 -3.44 2.96 -13.05
CA LYS A 90 -4.57 3.70 -13.61
C LYS A 90 -5.90 3.27 -12.99
N GLN A 91 -6.11 1.97 -12.81
CA GLN A 91 -7.30 1.44 -12.13
C GLN A 91 -7.39 1.92 -10.68
N LEU A 92 -6.27 1.99 -9.97
CA LEU A 92 -6.23 2.52 -8.61
C LEU A 92 -6.65 3.99 -8.57
N PHE A 93 -6.05 4.86 -9.40
CA PHE A 93 -6.45 6.26 -9.48
C PHE A 93 -7.93 6.41 -9.84
N LEU A 94 -8.40 5.65 -10.83
CA LEU A 94 -9.80 5.64 -11.23
C LEU A 94 -10.71 5.24 -10.06
N SER A 95 -10.36 4.21 -9.29
CA SER A 95 -11.13 3.81 -8.10
C SER A 95 -11.11 4.88 -6.99
N GLY A 96 -10.02 5.63 -6.84
CA GLY A 96 -9.93 6.76 -5.91
C GLY A 96 -10.84 7.91 -6.33
N PHE A 97 -10.83 8.28 -7.61
CA PHE A 97 -11.74 9.31 -8.14
C PHE A 97 -13.21 8.91 -8.02
N ILE A 98 -13.54 7.65 -8.33
CA ILE A 98 -14.90 7.13 -8.13
C ILE A 98 -15.29 7.23 -6.65
N SER A 99 -14.40 6.86 -5.72
CA SER A 99 -14.64 7.00 -4.28
C SER A 99 -14.95 8.44 -3.89
N ILE A 100 -14.17 9.41 -4.38
CA ILE A 100 -14.42 10.85 -4.14
C ILE A 100 -15.79 11.27 -4.70
N MET A 101 -16.14 10.85 -5.92
CA MET A 101 -17.45 11.15 -6.51
C MET A 101 -18.61 10.61 -5.65
N PHE A 102 -18.47 9.40 -5.10
CA PHE A 102 -19.47 8.85 -4.17
C PHE A 102 -19.58 9.66 -2.88
N VAL A 103 -18.46 10.08 -2.29
CA VAL A 103 -18.47 10.92 -1.08
C VAL A 103 -19.08 12.30 -1.36
N CYS A 104 -18.77 12.90 -2.51
CA CYS A 104 -19.42 14.14 -2.96
C CYS A 104 -20.93 13.94 -3.16
N GLY A 105 -21.37 12.82 -3.73
CA GLY A 105 -22.79 12.50 -3.83
C GLY A 105 -23.48 12.40 -2.46
N MET A 106 -22.75 11.93 -1.44
CA MET A 106 -23.24 11.85 -0.07
C MET A 106 -23.40 13.22 0.63
N TYR A 107 -22.83 14.30 0.09
CA TYR A 107 -23.11 15.67 0.57
C TYR A 107 -24.53 16.13 0.23
N ALA A 108 -25.13 15.62 -0.84
CA ALA A 108 -26.49 15.97 -1.24
C ALA A 108 -27.57 15.21 -0.43
N TYR A 109 -27.26 14.83 0.81
CA TYR A 109 -28.13 14.02 1.67
C TYR A 109 -29.50 14.65 1.93
N ASP A 110 -29.59 15.99 1.86
CA ASP A 110 -30.81 16.76 2.13
C ASP A 110 -31.78 16.80 0.93
N VAL A 111 -31.29 16.53 -0.29
CA VAL A 111 -32.08 16.63 -1.53
C VAL A 111 -32.54 15.25 -2.03
N ILE A 112 -31.90 14.17 -1.56
CA ILE A 112 -32.10 12.82 -2.08
C ILE A 112 -33.10 12.03 -1.22
N GLU A 113 -33.98 11.27 -1.89
CA GLU A 113 -34.93 10.38 -1.22
C GLU A 113 -34.21 9.32 -0.34
N MET A 114 -34.71 9.10 0.88
CA MET A 114 -34.03 8.30 1.91
C MET A 114 -33.66 6.87 1.46
N LYS A 115 -34.48 6.22 0.62
CA LYS A 115 -34.18 4.88 0.09
C LYS A 115 -32.96 4.88 -0.84
N VAL A 116 -32.89 5.88 -1.73
CA VAL A 116 -31.77 6.04 -2.66
C VAL A 116 -30.50 6.40 -1.88
N PHE A 117 -30.64 7.26 -0.87
CA PHE A 117 -29.54 7.66 -0.01
C PHE A 117 -28.91 6.47 0.74
N ILE A 118 -29.71 5.55 1.30
CA ILE A 118 -29.21 4.35 1.98
C ILE A 118 -28.41 3.46 1.01
N VAL A 119 -28.93 3.22 -0.20
CA VAL A 119 -28.25 2.38 -1.20
C VAL A 119 -26.93 3.00 -1.63
N VAL A 120 -26.92 4.32 -1.90
CA VAL A 120 -25.71 5.06 -2.27
C VAL A 120 -24.70 5.07 -1.13
N GLY A 121 -25.16 5.19 0.13
CA GLY A 121 -24.30 5.15 1.31
C GLY A 121 -23.66 3.79 1.56
N VAL A 122 -24.38 2.69 1.34
CA VAL A 122 -23.78 1.35 1.42
C VAL A 122 -22.76 1.16 0.29
N LEU A 123 -23.10 1.59 -0.93
CA LEU A 123 -22.22 1.46 -2.09
C LEU A 123 -20.94 2.30 -1.93
N SER A 124 -21.05 3.52 -1.39
CA SER A 124 -19.89 4.37 -1.13
C SER A 124 -18.93 3.74 -0.12
N ILE A 125 -19.44 3.13 0.95
CA ILE A 125 -18.62 2.41 1.94
C ILE A 125 -17.87 1.25 1.27
N VAL A 126 -18.55 0.45 0.44
CA VAL A 126 -17.91 -0.65 -0.32
C VAL A 126 -16.77 -0.11 -1.18
N VAL A 127 -17.03 0.95 -1.94
CA VAL A 127 -16.07 1.54 -2.88
C VAL A 127 -14.86 2.14 -2.14
N ILE A 128 -15.09 2.86 -1.04
CA ILE A 128 -14.03 3.46 -0.22
C ILE A 128 -13.16 2.37 0.42
N LEU A 129 -13.77 1.32 0.99
CA LEU A 129 -13.02 0.21 1.58
C LEU A 129 -12.23 -0.57 0.54
N TYR A 130 -12.81 -0.79 -0.63
CA TYR A 130 -12.10 -1.39 -1.76
C TYR A 130 -10.89 -0.55 -2.16
N PHE A 131 -11.05 0.77 -2.29
CA PHE A 131 -9.95 1.68 -2.58
C PHE A 131 -8.86 1.64 -1.50
N LEU A 132 -9.23 1.73 -0.22
CA LEU A 132 -8.28 1.68 0.90
C LEU A 132 -7.48 0.38 0.93
N CYS A 133 -8.15 -0.76 0.78
CA CYS A 133 -7.49 -2.06 0.79
C CYS A 133 -6.54 -2.21 -0.41
N SER A 134 -6.99 -1.80 -1.59
CA SER A 134 -6.19 -1.77 -2.82
C SER A 134 -4.97 -0.87 -2.66
N ALA A 135 -5.16 0.35 -2.16
CA ALA A 135 -4.11 1.33 -1.90
C ALA A 135 -3.07 0.78 -0.92
N TYR A 136 -3.49 0.25 0.22
CA TYR A 136 -2.56 -0.31 1.21
C TYR A 136 -1.67 -1.42 0.61
N ARG A 137 -2.27 -2.33 -0.16
CA ARG A 137 -1.53 -3.41 -0.83
C ARG A 137 -0.49 -2.86 -1.81
N TYR A 138 -0.87 -1.91 -2.67
CA TYR A 138 0.04 -1.37 -3.67
C TYR A 138 1.14 -0.52 -3.03
N ILE A 139 0.83 0.28 -2.01
CA ILE A 139 1.83 1.01 -1.22
C ILE A 139 2.81 0.02 -0.60
N SER A 140 2.31 -1.01 0.09
CA SER A 140 3.17 -2.02 0.73
C SER A 140 4.07 -2.74 -0.27
N LEU A 141 3.54 -3.10 -1.45
CA LEU A 141 4.31 -3.74 -2.52
C LEU A 141 5.40 -2.80 -3.06
N MET A 142 5.06 -1.55 -3.36
CA MET A 142 6.01 -0.55 -3.87
C MET A 142 7.09 -0.23 -2.84
N LEU A 143 6.72 -0.04 -1.57
CA LEU A 143 7.67 0.14 -0.47
C LEU A 143 8.59 -1.07 -0.33
N ARG A 144 8.06 -2.29 -0.42
CA ARG A 144 8.87 -3.49 -0.36
C ARG A 144 9.89 -3.54 -1.51
N LEU A 145 9.48 -3.25 -2.74
CA LEU A 145 10.40 -3.18 -3.89
C LEU A 145 11.47 -2.10 -3.68
N LEU A 146 11.11 -0.98 -3.07
CA LEU A 146 12.05 0.10 -2.76
C LEU A 146 13.01 -0.23 -1.61
N PHE A 147 12.59 -0.96 -0.58
CA PHE A 147 13.37 -1.11 0.66
C PHE A 147 13.99 -2.50 0.89
N ASP A 148 13.42 -3.61 0.38
CA ASP A 148 13.93 -4.97 0.66
C ASP A 148 15.36 -5.20 0.12
N GLU A 149 15.79 -4.41 -0.86
CA GLU A 149 17.12 -4.52 -1.44
C GLU A 149 18.21 -3.90 -0.57
N ASN A 150 17.89 -2.77 0.08
CA ASN A 150 18.81 -2.11 1.00
C ASN A 150 19.13 -3.00 2.20
N GLU A 151 18.20 -3.85 2.64
CA GLU A 151 18.44 -4.81 3.73
C GLU A 151 19.30 -6.00 3.32
N LYS A 152 19.08 -6.59 2.14
CA LYS A 152 19.92 -7.72 1.68
C LYS A 152 21.33 -7.26 1.32
N HIS A 153 21.47 -6.11 0.66
CA HIS A 153 22.78 -5.55 0.35
C HIS A 153 23.52 -5.10 1.62
N ASN A 154 22.87 -4.41 2.56
CA ASN A 154 23.49 -4.08 3.85
C ASN A 154 23.76 -5.31 4.74
N ARG A 155 22.92 -6.36 4.70
CA ARG A 155 23.22 -7.61 5.42
C ARG A 155 24.44 -8.28 4.83
N ASN A 156 24.54 -8.38 3.50
CA ASN A 156 25.74 -8.95 2.87
C ASN A 156 26.97 -8.10 3.16
N ILE A 157 26.92 -6.77 3.09
CA ILE A 157 28.04 -5.90 3.49
C ILE A 157 28.41 -6.08 4.97
N LYS A 158 27.43 -6.15 5.89
CA LYS A 158 27.69 -6.44 7.31
C LYS A 158 28.31 -7.83 7.51
N ILE A 159 27.82 -8.84 6.81
CA ILE A 159 28.33 -10.22 6.91
C ILE A 159 29.77 -10.28 6.36
N TYR A 160 30.05 -9.67 5.20
CA TYR A 160 31.40 -9.60 4.63
C TYR A 160 32.36 -8.78 5.51
N LYS A 161 31.93 -7.63 6.04
CA LYS A 161 32.72 -6.81 6.98
C LYS A 161 33.01 -7.56 8.29
N ASN A 162 32.08 -8.40 8.76
CA ASN A 162 32.26 -9.21 9.96
C ASN A 162 33.10 -10.48 9.69
N LYS A 163 33.00 -11.08 8.50
CA LYS A 163 33.83 -12.23 8.08
C LYS A 163 35.29 -11.85 7.84
N MET A 164 35.53 -10.66 7.29
CA MET A 164 36.88 -10.14 7.04
C MET A 164 37.58 -9.65 8.31
N SER A 165 36.84 -9.41 9.41
CA SER A 165 37.42 -8.89 10.65
C SER A 165 38.09 -9.93 11.56
N ASN A 166 37.79 -11.23 11.48
CA ASN A 166 38.37 -12.21 12.43
C ASN A 166 39.48 -13.08 11.80
N ILE A 167 39.27 -13.60 10.58
CA ILE A 167 40.22 -14.53 9.96
C ILE A 167 41.45 -13.80 9.39
N GLU A 168 41.24 -12.60 8.85
CA GLU A 168 42.32 -11.81 8.25
C GLU A 168 43.14 -11.05 9.30
N ARG A 169 42.54 -10.62 10.43
CA ARG A 169 43.28 -9.99 11.54
C ARG A 169 44.19 -10.97 12.28
N GLU A 170 43.77 -12.22 12.47
CA GLU A 170 44.63 -13.23 13.10
C GLU A 170 45.78 -13.69 12.20
N SER A 171 45.51 -13.90 10.91
CA SER A 171 46.55 -14.31 9.96
C SER A 171 47.54 -13.17 9.65
N LEU A 172 47.09 -11.92 9.61
CA LEU A 172 47.96 -10.76 9.47
C LEU A 172 48.79 -10.50 10.74
N ASN A 173 48.20 -10.63 11.94
CA ASN A 173 48.94 -10.53 13.21
C ASN A 173 49.97 -11.66 13.40
N ARG A 174 49.68 -12.88 12.93
CA ARG A 174 50.67 -13.98 12.91
C ARG A 174 51.83 -13.64 11.98
N ARG A 175 51.55 -13.19 10.76
CA ARG A 175 52.58 -12.82 9.78
C ARG A 175 53.45 -11.64 10.22
N LEU A 176 52.88 -10.68 10.95
CA LEU A 176 53.64 -9.56 11.52
C LEU A 176 54.53 -10.01 12.69
N LYS A 177 54.03 -10.88 13.58
CA LYS A 177 54.83 -11.45 14.69
C LYS A 177 55.95 -12.39 14.23
N GLU A 178 55.80 -13.02 13.08
CA GLU A 178 56.83 -13.86 12.47
C GLU A 178 57.94 -13.04 11.80
N ARG A 179 57.62 -11.83 11.28
CA ARG A 179 58.62 -10.92 10.73
C ARG A 179 59.46 -10.20 11.78
N ASP A 180 58.91 -9.91 12.95
CA ASP A 180 59.66 -9.24 14.04
C ASP A 180 60.57 -10.20 14.84
N LYS A 181 60.62 -11.48 14.48
CA LYS A 181 61.46 -12.52 15.12
C LYS A 181 62.65 -12.99 14.25
N GLN A 182 62.81 -12.47 13.04
CA GLN A 182 64.00 -12.64 12.20
C GLN A 182 64.84 -11.37 12.26
#